data_AF-A0A4T0H0M5-F1
#
_entry.id   AF-A0A4T0H0M5-F1
#
_cell.length_a   1.000
_cell.length_b   1.000
_cell.length_c   1.000
_cell.angle_alpha   90.00
_cell.angle_beta   90.00
_cell.angle_gamma   90.00
#
_symmetry.space_group_name_H-M   'P 1'
#
loop_
_entity.id
_entity.type
_entity.pdbx_description
1 polymer ?
#
loop_
_entity_poly.entity_id
_entity_poly.type
_entity_poly.pdbx_seq_one_letter_code
_entity_poly.pdbx_strand_id
1 'polypeptide(L)'
;MEDEIMDLYKSTLPSAAVINKRNDLITRVSSTISNKYGSNYAVQCFGSTCYQVDSASSDLDLVMTDRHRPNGFDPSVDMDTLPSAYNPNNVAKTLLNHNFNQVQPIFAAVPIVKFSDSKSNLQCDLNANNLFGIRNSLLIKAYLDLSPIARPVVLAVKNWAKLRGLNDSAGQYGPTTLSSYTLILMVISFLQVVGHLPNLQDPDQIRAAGLQEQRLWVRPPTKRPKDLKKERSRSDNSNTNTNSQSVSPPTSNVRVSFDTTFVEAPLRNFVPSPLSLSTALSGFFYYYSTRSNKIDNDYWRVSGPFNYETSIISIKHGGFLPRDDLFVDPYSGSVSGGGESESGANKDNNTNNIQPSQPLQWREQLLVTQDPFIVTRNTSTNVRSGTSSHIIEEFARAYELVSCGKSYSELCEKRTTAFQGEPGPGSFRRPLRKMVSRRKKSGGKQPADGQESKESEGSRDAKVTKDATEKDSKADKDKDKVDKEKREAAIKRKRNARKKALSKSKSASGNTGADTGATPAKIST
;
A
#
# COMPACT_ATOMS: atom_id res chain seq x y z
N MET A 1 -17.71 16.18 -19.22
CA MET A 1 -16.74 16.01 -18.12
C MET A 1 -17.40 15.99 -16.74
N GLU A 2 -18.00 17.10 -16.28
CA GLU A 2 -18.60 17.18 -14.92
C GLU A 2 -19.63 16.07 -14.68
N ASP A 3 -20.59 15.93 -15.60
CA ASP A 3 -21.62 14.89 -15.54
C ASP A 3 -21.02 13.47 -15.55
N GLU A 4 -20.04 13.20 -16.43
CA GLU A 4 -19.37 11.90 -16.50
C GLU A 4 -18.70 11.52 -15.17
N ILE A 5 -18.06 12.49 -14.50
CA ILE A 5 -17.41 12.24 -13.22
C ILE A 5 -18.46 12.03 -12.13
N MET A 6 -19.55 12.79 -12.13
CA MET A 6 -20.65 12.62 -11.18
C MET A 6 -21.39 11.30 -11.38
N ASP A 7 -21.56 10.84 -12.62
CA ASP A 7 -22.15 9.55 -12.95
C ASP A 7 -21.23 8.40 -12.54
N LEU A 8 -19.92 8.54 -12.76
CA LEU A 8 -18.93 7.63 -12.20
C LEU A 8 -19.05 7.59 -10.67
N TYR A 9 -19.09 8.74 -10.01
CA TYR A 9 -19.21 8.82 -8.55
C TYR A 9 -20.46 8.10 -8.05
N LYS A 10 -21.64 8.48 -8.56
CA LYS A 10 -22.92 7.87 -8.19
C LYS A 10 -22.95 6.36 -8.44
N SER A 11 -22.41 5.90 -9.57
CA SER A 11 -22.41 4.47 -9.92
C SER A 11 -21.44 3.63 -9.08
N THR A 12 -20.40 4.24 -8.50
CA THR A 12 -19.47 3.53 -7.60
C THR A 12 -19.99 3.39 -6.16
N LEU A 13 -20.93 4.24 -5.73
CA LEU A 13 -21.41 4.23 -4.35
C LEU A 13 -21.96 2.85 -3.98
N PRO A 14 -21.50 2.25 -2.86
CA PRO A 14 -22.01 0.95 -2.42
C PRO A 14 -23.50 1.07 -2.06
N SER A 15 -24.30 0.14 -2.55
CA SER A 15 -25.72 0.07 -2.18
C SER A 15 -25.88 -0.29 -0.69
N ALA A 16 -27.05 0.01 -0.12
CA ALA A 16 -27.38 -0.37 1.26
C ALA A 16 -27.17 -1.87 1.54
N ALA A 17 -27.44 -2.73 0.55
CA ALA A 17 -27.19 -4.17 0.67
C ALA A 17 -25.70 -4.51 0.79
N VAL A 18 -24.82 -3.80 0.07
CA VAL A 18 -23.36 -3.97 0.20
C VAL A 18 -22.88 -3.48 1.56
N ILE A 19 -23.37 -2.32 2.01
CA ILE A 19 -23.03 -1.76 3.32
C ILE A 19 -23.45 -2.73 4.44
N ASN A 20 -24.66 -3.27 4.38
CA ASN A 20 -25.15 -4.24 5.36
C ASN A 20 -24.31 -5.53 5.37
N LYS A 21 -23.89 -6.02 4.19
CA LYS A 21 -22.99 -7.19 4.09
C LYS A 21 -21.62 -6.92 4.73
N ARG A 22 -21.08 -5.71 4.56
CA ARG A 22 -19.82 -5.31 5.22
C ARG A 22 -19.98 -5.22 6.72
N ASN A 23 -21.06 -4.64 7.21
CA ASN A 23 -21.32 -4.54 8.65
C ASN A 23 -21.52 -5.92 9.30
N ASP A 24 -22.23 -6.83 8.64
CA ASP A 24 -22.33 -8.25 9.05
C ASP A 24 -20.95 -8.93 9.10
N LEU A 25 -20.13 -8.72 8.05
CA LEU A 25 -18.78 -9.27 7.99
C LEU A 25 -17.89 -8.74 9.12
N ILE A 26 -17.87 -7.43 9.36
CA ILE A 26 -17.12 -6.81 10.47
C ILE A 26 -17.57 -7.41 11.80
N THR A 27 -18.88 -7.54 12.02
CA THR A 27 -19.45 -8.13 13.23
C THR A 27 -18.99 -9.56 13.42
N ARG A 28 -19.03 -10.40 12.38
CA ARG A 28 -18.57 -11.80 12.45
C ARG A 28 -17.07 -11.92 12.70
N VAL A 29 -16.25 -11.11 12.05
CA VAL A 29 -14.80 -11.09 12.28
C VAL A 29 -14.53 -10.62 13.72
N SER A 30 -15.20 -9.58 14.19
CA SER A 30 -15.07 -9.07 15.56
C SER A 30 -15.45 -10.13 16.60
N SER A 31 -16.59 -10.81 16.44
CA SER A 31 -17.01 -11.91 17.31
C SER A 31 -16.02 -13.08 17.29
N THR A 32 -15.51 -13.45 16.10
CA THR A 32 -14.51 -14.52 15.96
C THR A 32 -13.22 -14.20 16.73
N ILE A 33 -12.73 -12.97 16.61
CA ILE A 33 -11.53 -12.50 17.29
C ILE A 33 -11.75 -12.40 18.80
N SER A 34 -12.83 -11.73 19.23
CA SER A 34 -13.16 -11.55 20.65
C SER A 34 -13.37 -12.90 21.37
N ASN A 35 -14.07 -13.85 20.75
CA ASN A 35 -14.29 -15.18 21.34
C ASN A 35 -13.00 -15.99 21.47
N LYS A 36 -12.05 -15.81 20.54
CA LYS A 36 -10.79 -16.57 20.54
C LYS A 36 -9.72 -15.96 21.46
N TYR A 37 -9.60 -14.64 21.46
CA TYR A 37 -8.48 -13.92 22.08
C TYR A 37 -8.89 -13.08 23.30
N GLY A 38 -10.19 -12.91 23.54
CA GLY A 38 -10.75 -12.16 24.66
C GLY A 38 -11.40 -10.84 24.24
N SER A 39 -12.30 -10.33 25.10
CA SER A 39 -13.09 -9.11 24.87
C SER A 39 -12.29 -7.80 24.84
N ASN A 40 -10.99 -7.87 25.15
CA ASN A 40 -10.06 -6.76 25.03
C ASN A 40 -9.71 -6.43 23.58
N TYR A 41 -9.94 -7.38 22.67
CA TYR A 41 -9.70 -7.20 21.24
C TYR A 41 -10.99 -6.84 20.52
N ALA A 42 -10.96 -5.75 19.76
CA ALA A 42 -12.07 -5.32 18.91
C ALA A 42 -11.59 -5.12 17.48
N VAL A 43 -12.46 -5.36 16.50
CA VAL A 43 -12.14 -5.16 15.08
C VAL A 43 -12.81 -3.88 14.58
N GLN A 44 -12.01 -3.02 13.95
CA GLN A 44 -12.48 -1.78 13.33
C GLN A 44 -12.11 -1.76 11.85
N CYS A 45 -12.95 -1.12 11.04
CA CYS A 45 -12.62 -0.86 9.64
C CYS A 45 -11.87 0.46 9.48
N PHE A 46 -11.00 0.53 8.48
CA PHE A 46 -10.37 1.75 8.03
C PHE A 46 -10.29 1.73 6.49
N GLY A 47 -9.52 2.63 5.89
CA GLY A 47 -9.31 2.68 4.45
C GLY A 47 -10.54 3.22 3.71
N SER A 48 -10.66 2.83 2.44
CA SER A 48 -11.62 3.45 1.51
C SER A 48 -13.08 3.41 1.94
N THR A 49 -13.46 2.40 2.73
CA THR A 49 -14.80 2.27 3.32
C THR A 49 -15.08 3.37 4.37
N CYS A 50 -14.06 3.79 5.12
CA CYS A 50 -14.20 4.81 6.17
C CYS A 50 -14.42 6.22 5.58
N TYR A 51 -13.68 6.57 4.53
CA TYR A 51 -13.81 7.87 3.86
C TYR A 51 -14.69 7.86 2.59
N GLN A 52 -15.42 6.76 2.35
CA GLN A 52 -16.50 6.63 1.35
C GLN A 52 -16.08 6.94 -0.09
N VAL A 53 -14.94 6.39 -0.51
CA VAL A 53 -14.48 6.39 -1.92
C VAL A 53 -14.12 4.97 -2.37
N ASP A 54 -14.77 4.01 -1.74
CA ASP A 54 -14.78 2.60 -2.10
C ASP A 54 -15.89 2.30 -3.11
N SER A 55 -15.80 1.11 -3.70
CA SER A 55 -16.81 0.52 -4.57
C SER A 55 -17.31 -0.81 -3.99
N ALA A 56 -18.38 -1.36 -4.56
CA ALA A 56 -18.90 -2.67 -4.15
C ALA A 56 -17.86 -3.82 -4.18
N SER A 57 -16.81 -3.69 -4.99
CA SER A 57 -15.73 -4.66 -5.12
C SER A 57 -14.45 -4.29 -4.35
N SER A 58 -14.44 -3.18 -3.62
CA SER A 58 -13.27 -2.75 -2.85
C SER A 58 -13.04 -3.65 -1.65
N ASP A 59 -11.77 -3.94 -1.41
CA ASP A 59 -11.30 -4.69 -0.24
C ASP A 59 -11.67 -3.96 1.06
N LEU A 60 -11.86 -4.73 2.13
CA LEU A 60 -12.15 -4.22 3.46
C LEU A 60 -10.89 -4.25 4.32
N ASP A 61 -10.34 -3.07 4.61
CA ASP A 61 -9.20 -2.92 5.49
C ASP A 61 -9.65 -2.95 6.96
N LEU A 62 -9.11 -3.91 7.73
CA LEU A 62 -9.48 -4.17 9.11
C LEU A 62 -8.27 -4.11 10.04
N VAL A 63 -8.50 -3.64 11.26
CA VAL A 63 -7.51 -3.64 12.33
C VAL A 63 -8.12 -4.26 13.58
N MET A 64 -7.40 -5.22 14.15
CA MET A 64 -7.66 -5.72 15.50
C MET A 64 -6.99 -4.78 16.51
N THR A 65 -7.79 -4.01 17.23
CA THR A 65 -7.37 -3.10 18.30
C THR A 65 -7.24 -3.83 19.63
N ASP A 66 -6.26 -3.46 20.45
CA ASP A 66 -6.05 -3.99 21.81
C ASP A 66 -6.27 -2.87 22.84
N ARG A 67 -7.30 -3.03 23.69
CA ARG A 67 -7.63 -2.06 24.74
C ARG A 67 -6.52 -1.86 25.77
N HIS A 68 -5.64 -2.84 25.96
CA HIS A 68 -4.48 -2.72 26.85
C HIS A 68 -3.32 -1.95 26.21
N ARG A 69 -3.37 -1.73 24.89
CA ARG A 69 -2.34 -1.03 24.12
C ARG A 69 -2.96 -0.01 23.17
N PRO A 70 -3.64 1.03 23.72
CA PRO A 70 -4.40 1.99 22.93
C PRO A 70 -3.53 2.87 22.01
N ASN A 71 -2.22 2.97 22.28
CA ASN A 71 -1.28 3.77 21.49
C ASN A 71 -0.41 2.92 20.53
N GLY A 72 -0.73 1.64 20.36
CA GLY A 72 0.07 0.71 19.57
C GLY A 72 1.23 0.09 20.35
N PHE A 73 2.36 -0.17 19.67
CA PHE A 73 3.50 -0.88 20.24
C PHE A 73 4.62 0.07 20.65
N ASP A 74 4.87 0.23 21.96
CA ASP A 74 6.14 0.84 22.40
C ASP A 74 7.29 0.01 21.79
N PRO A 75 8.28 0.65 21.12
CA PRO A 75 9.43 -0.06 20.54
C PRO A 75 10.20 -0.94 21.51
N SER A 76 10.10 -0.71 22.83
CA SER A 76 10.71 -1.55 23.87
C SER A 76 9.98 -2.88 24.11
N VAL A 77 8.77 -3.06 23.57
CA VAL A 77 8.01 -4.30 23.75
C VAL A 77 8.66 -5.42 22.92
N ASP A 78 9.04 -6.49 23.62
CA ASP A 78 9.47 -7.72 22.99
C ASP A 78 8.30 -8.39 22.27
N MET A 79 8.43 -8.58 20.95
CA MET A 79 7.38 -9.16 20.12
C MET A 79 7.09 -10.62 20.48
N ASP A 80 8.10 -11.33 20.99
CA ASP A 80 7.94 -12.74 21.34
C ASP A 80 7.12 -12.91 22.63
N THR A 81 6.99 -11.83 23.42
CA THR A 81 6.14 -11.78 24.62
C THR A 81 4.72 -11.32 24.34
N LEU A 82 4.42 -10.89 23.10
CA LEU A 82 3.09 -10.41 22.77
C LEU A 82 2.05 -11.53 22.80
N PRO A 83 0.79 -11.22 23.14
CA PRO A 83 -0.31 -12.16 23.04
C PRO A 83 -0.38 -12.85 21.68
N SER A 84 -0.84 -14.10 21.68
CA SER A 84 -0.93 -14.93 20.47
C SER A 84 -1.74 -14.29 19.32
N ALA A 85 -2.64 -13.36 19.64
CA ALA A 85 -3.43 -12.56 18.70
C ALA A 85 -2.56 -11.72 17.74
N TYR A 86 -1.34 -11.35 18.14
CA TYR A 86 -0.41 -10.58 17.32
C TYR A 86 0.32 -11.40 16.27
N ASN A 87 0.28 -12.73 16.37
CA ASN A 87 0.92 -13.61 15.40
C ASN A 87 -0.02 -13.85 14.20
N PRO A 88 0.32 -13.39 12.98
CA PRO A 88 -0.53 -13.56 11.80
C PRO A 88 -0.88 -15.02 11.50
N ASN A 89 -0.03 -15.98 11.85
CA ASN A 89 -0.33 -17.40 11.66
C ASN A 89 -1.46 -17.88 12.58
N ASN A 90 -1.51 -17.38 13.82
CA ASN A 90 -2.57 -17.75 14.77
C ASN A 90 -3.91 -17.14 14.35
N VAL A 91 -3.88 -15.87 13.93
CA VAL A 91 -5.06 -15.18 13.38
C VAL A 91 -5.55 -15.91 12.13
N ALA A 92 -4.66 -16.27 11.20
CA ALA A 92 -5.02 -17.03 10.01
C ALA A 92 -5.67 -18.39 10.33
N LYS A 93 -5.09 -19.17 11.26
CA LYS A 93 -5.69 -20.43 11.73
C LYS A 93 -7.09 -20.22 12.33
N THR A 94 -7.26 -19.16 13.11
CA THR A 94 -8.54 -18.82 13.73
C THR A 94 -9.60 -18.50 12.69
N LEU A 95 -9.27 -17.69 11.68
CA LEU A 95 -10.17 -17.35 10.58
C LEU A 95 -10.52 -18.60 9.74
N LEU A 96 -9.54 -19.45 9.43
CA LEU A 96 -9.80 -20.72 8.70
C LEU A 96 -10.80 -21.61 9.44
N ASN A 97 -10.69 -21.71 10.77
CA ASN A 97 -11.60 -22.52 11.59
C ASN A 97 -13.02 -21.94 11.68
N HIS A 98 -13.23 -20.69 11.28
CA HIS A 98 -14.53 -20.01 11.30
C HIS A 98 -15.10 -19.77 9.89
N ASN A 99 -14.76 -20.64 8.94
CA ASN A 99 -15.28 -20.65 7.58
C ASN A 99 -14.97 -19.40 6.75
N PHE A 100 -13.83 -18.76 6.99
CA PHE A 100 -13.28 -17.77 6.05
C PHE A 100 -12.44 -18.46 4.97
N ASN A 101 -12.48 -17.92 3.76
CA ASN A 101 -11.82 -18.48 2.58
C ASN A 101 -10.50 -17.77 2.28
N GLN A 102 -9.66 -18.40 1.46
CA GLN A 102 -8.41 -17.82 0.92
C GLN A 102 -7.51 -17.16 1.98
N VAL A 103 -7.51 -17.70 3.20
CA VAL A 103 -6.78 -17.09 4.32
C VAL A 103 -5.27 -17.24 4.13
N GLN A 104 -4.55 -16.13 4.12
CA GLN A 104 -3.12 -16.08 3.90
C GLN A 104 -2.45 -15.03 4.79
N PRO A 105 -1.53 -15.41 5.70
CA PRO A 105 -0.69 -14.46 6.41
C PRO A 105 0.39 -13.88 5.48
N ILE A 106 0.64 -12.58 5.59
CA ILE A 106 1.67 -11.84 4.85
C ILE A 106 2.57 -11.12 5.85
N PHE A 107 3.85 -11.47 5.82
CA PHE A 107 4.88 -10.92 6.71
C PHE A 107 5.63 -9.78 6.01
N ALA A 108 4.99 -8.62 5.95
CA ALA A 108 5.59 -7.36 5.52
C ALA A 108 6.03 -6.52 6.74
N ALA A 109 6.42 -5.25 6.53
CA ALA A 109 6.73 -4.33 7.62
C ALA A 109 5.56 -4.16 8.61
N VAL A 110 4.33 -4.20 8.08
CA VAL A 110 3.10 -4.35 8.85
C VAL A 110 2.53 -5.71 8.49
N PRO A 111 2.63 -6.73 9.36
CA PRO A 111 2.07 -8.03 9.07
C PRO A 111 0.54 -7.98 8.99
N ILE A 112 -0.01 -8.64 7.98
CA ILE A 112 -1.46 -8.71 7.73
C ILE A 112 -1.89 -10.15 7.48
N VAL A 113 -3.18 -10.42 7.66
CA VAL A 113 -3.83 -11.66 7.20
C VAL A 113 -4.84 -11.26 6.14
N LYS A 114 -4.59 -11.70 4.89
CA LYS A 114 -5.57 -11.60 3.81
C LYS A 114 -6.56 -12.74 3.92
N PHE A 115 -7.84 -12.49 3.69
CA PHE A 115 -8.87 -13.53 3.61
C PHE A 115 -10.07 -13.04 2.79
N SER A 116 -10.98 -13.94 2.47
CA SER A 116 -12.27 -13.58 1.87
C SER A 116 -13.43 -14.16 2.67
N ASP A 117 -14.52 -13.41 2.70
CA ASP A 117 -15.76 -13.87 3.31
C ASP A 117 -16.41 -14.98 2.49
N SER A 118 -16.77 -16.10 3.12
CA SER A 118 -17.39 -17.22 2.41
C SER A 118 -18.80 -16.95 1.89
N LYS A 119 -19.51 -15.96 2.47
CA LYS A 119 -20.86 -15.58 2.05
C LYS A 119 -20.86 -14.55 0.94
N SER A 120 -20.08 -13.48 1.10
CA SER A 120 -20.09 -12.32 0.19
C SER A 120 -18.94 -12.31 -0.82
N ASN A 121 -17.91 -13.16 -0.66
CA ASN A 121 -16.64 -13.12 -1.40
C ASN A 121 -15.87 -11.79 -1.29
N LEU A 122 -16.23 -10.92 -0.34
CA LEU A 122 -15.48 -9.70 -0.06
C LEU A 122 -14.08 -10.05 0.45
N GLN A 123 -13.06 -9.42 -0.11
CA GLN A 123 -11.68 -9.55 0.37
C GLN A 123 -11.45 -8.64 1.58
N CYS A 124 -10.60 -9.10 2.50
CA CYS A 124 -10.26 -8.38 3.71
C CYS A 124 -8.76 -8.49 4.00
N ASP A 125 -8.20 -7.38 4.46
CA ASP A 125 -6.83 -7.30 4.97
C ASP A 125 -6.90 -6.97 6.47
N LEU A 126 -6.52 -7.90 7.35
CA LEU A 126 -6.54 -7.70 8.80
C LEU A 126 -5.13 -7.55 9.36
N ASN A 127 -4.83 -6.41 9.98
CA ASN A 127 -3.61 -6.21 10.75
C ASN A 127 -3.87 -6.24 12.27
N ALA A 128 -2.82 -6.45 13.06
CA ALA A 128 -2.90 -6.45 14.53
C ALA A 128 -2.33 -5.14 15.10
N ASN A 129 -3.22 -4.30 15.64
CA ASN A 129 -2.95 -3.07 16.38
C ASN A 129 -2.04 -2.04 15.68
N ASN A 130 -2.06 -1.98 14.33
CA ASN A 130 -1.51 -0.83 13.62
C ASN A 130 -2.59 0.25 13.46
N LEU A 131 -2.52 1.25 14.34
CA LEU A 131 -3.57 2.25 14.51
C LEU A 131 -3.44 3.45 13.55
N PHE A 132 -2.32 3.60 12.84
CA PHE A 132 -2.14 4.69 11.87
C PHE A 132 -3.16 4.63 10.73
N GLY A 133 -3.57 3.43 10.31
CA GLY A 133 -4.61 3.25 9.29
C GLY A 133 -5.92 3.91 9.69
N ILE A 134 -6.31 3.81 10.97
CA ILE A 134 -7.51 4.45 11.51
C ILE A 134 -7.35 5.97 11.43
N ARG A 135 -6.27 6.52 12.02
CA ARG A 135 -6.05 7.97 12.09
C ARG A 135 -5.98 8.60 10.70
N ASN A 136 -5.24 7.99 9.77
CA ASN A 136 -5.16 8.42 8.37
C ASN A 136 -6.53 8.46 7.69
N SER A 137 -7.35 7.43 7.94
CA SER A 137 -8.69 7.35 7.34
C SER A 137 -9.63 8.41 7.91
N LEU A 138 -9.54 8.69 9.21
CA LEU A 138 -10.32 9.76 9.85
C LEU A 138 -9.92 11.15 9.34
N LEU A 139 -8.61 11.42 9.21
CA LEU A 139 -8.13 12.68 8.65
C LEU A 139 -8.58 12.88 7.21
N ILE A 140 -8.44 11.84 6.36
CA ILE A 140 -8.95 11.89 4.98
C ILE A 140 -10.45 12.14 4.99
N LYS A 141 -11.21 11.41 5.81
CA LYS A 141 -12.67 11.58 5.91
C LYS A 141 -13.02 13.04 6.25
N ALA A 142 -12.36 13.62 7.24
CA ALA A 142 -12.57 15.02 7.64
C ALA A 142 -12.35 15.96 6.45
N TYR A 143 -11.25 15.82 5.70
CA TYR A 143 -11.03 16.60 4.48
C TYR A 143 -12.13 16.43 3.43
N LEU A 144 -12.53 15.18 3.16
CA LEU A 144 -13.52 14.87 2.13
C LEU A 144 -14.94 15.31 2.51
N ASP A 145 -15.24 15.50 3.80
CA ASP A 145 -16.52 16.01 4.30
C ASP A 145 -16.66 17.52 4.17
N LEU A 146 -15.55 18.27 4.07
CA LEU A 146 -15.58 19.73 3.95
C LEU A 146 -16.06 20.23 2.59
N SER A 147 -16.03 19.39 1.56
CA SER A 147 -16.41 19.80 0.20
C SER A 147 -17.15 18.70 -0.56
N PRO A 148 -18.30 19.01 -1.18
CA PRO A 148 -19.07 18.03 -1.95
C PRO A 148 -18.33 17.52 -3.19
N ILE A 149 -17.36 18.28 -3.72
CA ILE A 149 -16.59 17.87 -4.91
C ILE A 149 -15.37 17.00 -4.56
N ALA A 150 -14.92 16.98 -3.30
CA ALA A 150 -13.68 16.33 -2.92
C ALA A 150 -13.69 14.81 -3.19
N ARG A 151 -14.77 14.13 -2.84
CA ARG A 151 -14.95 12.68 -3.13
C ARG A 151 -15.02 12.39 -4.62
N PRO A 152 -15.84 13.09 -5.43
CA PRO A 152 -15.82 12.98 -6.89
C PRO A 152 -14.43 13.18 -7.50
N VAL A 153 -13.67 14.21 -7.11
CA VAL A 153 -12.31 14.46 -7.64
C VAL A 153 -11.37 13.30 -7.30
N VAL A 154 -11.36 12.86 -6.03
CA VAL A 154 -10.54 11.71 -5.59
C VAL A 154 -10.86 10.48 -6.41
N LEU A 155 -12.14 10.18 -6.63
CA LEU A 155 -12.55 9.02 -7.41
C LEU A 155 -12.13 9.16 -8.89
N ALA A 156 -12.30 10.35 -9.46
CA ALA A 156 -11.92 10.64 -10.84
C ALA A 156 -10.42 10.42 -11.07
N VAL A 157 -9.58 10.95 -10.19
CA VAL A 157 -8.12 10.80 -10.26
C VAL A 157 -7.71 9.34 -10.02
N LYS A 158 -8.32 8.66 -9.05
CA LYS A 158 -8.04 7.23 -8.80
C LYS A 158 -8.40 6.35 -10.00
N ASN A 159 -9.56 6.59 -10.62
CA ASN A 159 -10.03 5.82 -11.76
C ASN A 159 -9.18 6.10 -13.01
N TRP A 160 -8.87 7.37 -13.28
CA TRP A 160 -7.93 7.76 -14.33
C TRP A 160 -6.58 7.06 -14.15
N ALA A 161 -5.98 7.17 -12.95
CA ALA A 161 -4.68 6.54 -12.66
C ALA A 161 -4.74 5.03 -12.84
N LYS A 162 -5.83 4.37 -12.41
CA LYS A 162 -6.03 2.93 -12.59
C LYS A 162 -6.10 2.54 -14.07
N LEU A 163 -6.90 3.25 -14.88
CA LEU A 163 -7.07 2.94 -16.31
C LEU A 163 -5.80 3.25 -17.12
N ARG A 164 -4.98 4.18 -16.65
CA ARG A 164 -3.66 4.50 -17.21
C ARG A 164 -2.52 3.63 -16.66
N GLY A 165 -2.79 2.72 -15.72
CA GLY A 165 -1.76 1.84 -15.15
C GLY A 165 -0.82 2.51 -14.13
N LEU A 166 -1.23 3.66 -13.58
CA LEU A 166 -0.48 4.48 -12.62
C LEU A 166 -0.89 4.22 -11.15
N ASN A 167 -1.75 3.23 -10.90
CA ASN A 167 -2.25 2.85 -9.57
C ASN A 167 -2.05 1.34 -9.30
N ASP A 168 -0.79 0.89 -9.24
CA ASP A 168 -0.34 -0.48 -8.93
C ASP A 168 0.90 -0.44 -8.02
N SER A 169 0.68 -0.14 -6.74
CA SER A 169 1.76 -0.05 -5.75
C SER A 169 2.45 -1.39 -5.44
N ALA A 170 1.84 -2.52 -5.82
CA ALA A 170 2.41 -3.85 -5.65
C ALA A 170 3.22 -4.31 -6.88
N GLY A 171 3.15 -3.58 -8.00
CA GLY A 171 3.81 -3.93 -9.25
C GLY A 171 3.39 -5.31 -9.76
N GLN A 172 2.09 -5.61 -9.70
CA GLN A 172 1.53 -6.87 -10.18
C GLN A 172 1.56 -6.97 -11.71
N TYR A 173 1.34 -5.84 -12.39
CA TYR A 173 1.20 -5.79 -13.85
C TYR A 173 2.34 -5.03 -14.54
N GLY A 174 3.26 -4.45 -13.77
CA GLY A 174 4.37 -3.64 -14.30
C GLY A 174 5.28 -3.12 -13.20
N PRO A 175 6.03 -2.04 -13.45
CA PRO A 175 6.71 -1.29 -12.41
C PRO A 175 5.72 -0.81 -11.35
N THR A 176 6.23 -0.65 -10.13
CA THR A 176 5.44 -0.13 -9.01
C THR A 176 5.08 1.33 -9.26
N THR A 177 3.79 1.63 -9.29
CA THR A 177 3.27 2.99 -9.46
C THR A 177 2.62 3.48 -8.17
N LEU A 178 1.79 4.52 -8.23
CA LEU A 178 1.24 5.15 -7.04
C LEU A 178 0.27 4.21 -6.31
N SER A 179 0.18 4.38 -5.01
CA SER A 179 -0.92 3.78 -4.25
C SER A 179 -2.15 4.70 -4.33
N SER A 180 -3.33 4.12 -4.14
CA SER A 180 -4.56 4.91 -4.00
C SER A 180 -4.47 5.91 -2.84
N TYR A 181 -3.77 5.55 -1.76
CA TYR A 181 -3.52 6.45 -0.63
C TYR A 181 -2.67 7.66 -1.04
N THR A 182 -1.57 7.44 -1.77
CA THR A 182 -0.72 8.51 -2.31
C THR A 182 -1.51 9.47 -3.20
N LEU A 183 -2.33 8.95 -4.13
CA LEU A 183 -3.17 9.78 -4.99
C LEU A 183 -4.15 10.66 -4.21
N ILE A 184 -4.75 10.13 -3.13
CA ILE A 184 -5.66 10.90 -2.26
C ILE A 184 -4.90 12.04 -1.58
N LEU A 185 -3.70 11.78 -1.06
CA LEU A 185 -2.88 12.83 -0.43
C LEU A 185 -2.49 13.92 -1.43
N MET A 186 -2.17 13.56 -2.68
CA MET A 186 -1.89 14.54 -3.75
C MET A 186 -3.13 15.40 -4.07
N VAL A 187 -4.33 14.81 -4.14
CA VAL A 187 -5.56 15.57 -4.37
C VAL A 187 -5.83 16.54 -3.22
N ILE A 188 -5.73 16.09 -1.97
CA ILE A 188 -5.93 16.95 -0.80
C ILE A 188 -4.89 18.07 -0.79
N SER A 189 -3.62 17.76 -1.04
CA SER A 189 -2.53 18.75 -1.13
C SER A 189 -2.83 19.83 -2.16
N PHE A 190 -3.22 19.46 -3.38
CA PHE A 190 -3.60 20.42 -4.40
C PHE A 190 -4.78 21.30 -3.95
N LEU A 191 -5.83 20.70 -3.37
CA LEU A 191 -6.99 21.46 -2.89
C LEU A 191 -6.64 22.42 -1.75
N GLN A 192 -5.63 22.11 -0.92
CA GLN A 192 -5.10 23.05 0.07
C GLN A 192 -4.36 24.22 -0.59
N VAL A 193 -3.51 23.94 -1.57
CA VAL A 193 -2.72 24.95 -2.29
C VAL A 193 -3.62 25.99 -2.96
N VAL A 194 -4.74 25.58 -3.56
CA VAL A 194 -5.69 26.50 -4.21
C VAL A 194 -6.71 27.13 -3.24
N GLY A 195 -6.54 26.91 -1.93
CA GLY A 195 -7.41 27.45 -0.88
C GLY A 195 -8.82 26.86 -0.85
N HIS A 196 -9.02 25.67 -1.42
CA HIS A 196 -10.32 24.98 -1.39
C HIS A 196 -10.50 24.10 -0.15
N LEU A 197 -9.40 23.58 0.43
CA LEU A 197 -9.39 22.89 1.72
C LEU A 197 -8.44 23.59 2.70
N PRO A 198 -8.75 23.62 4.01
CA PRO A 198 -7.86 24.19 5.03
C PRO A 198 -6.72 23.23 5.36
N ASN A 199 -5.81 23.63 6.25
CA ASN A 199 -4.92 22.69 6.93
C ASN A 199 -5.56 22.24 8.26
N LEU A 200 -6.00 20.98 8.35
CA LEU A 200 -6.61 20.42 9.57
C LEU A 200 -5.58 19.98 10.61
N GLN A 201 -4.29 20.00 10.27
CA GLN A 201 -3.17 19.72 11.17
C GLN A 201 -2.41 20.99 11.55
N ASP A 202 -2.99 22.16 11.29
CA ASP A 202 -2.42 23.44 11.67
C ASP A 202 -2.28 23.54 13.20
N PRO A 203 -1.05 23.80 13.72
CA PRO A 203 -0.81 23.83 15.16
C PRO A 203 -1.65 24.89 15.89
N ASP A 204 -1.94 26.02 15.26
CA ASP A 204 -2.69 27.11 15.90
C ASP A 204 -4.16 26.73 16.04
N GLN A 205 -4.73 26.05 15.03
CA GLN A 205 -6.07 25.48 15.11
C GLN A 205 -6.16 24.37 16.17
N ILE A 206 -5.19 23.47 16.24
CA ILE A 206 -5.17 22.41 17.26
C ILE A 206 -5.14 23.02 18.68
N ARG A 207 -4.28 24.03 18.91
CA ARG A 207 -4.19 24.73 20.20
C ARG A 207 -5.49 25.47 20.52
N ALA A 208 -6.07 26.17 19.55
CA ALA A 208 -7.33 26.90 19.74
C ALA A 208 -8.52 25.97 20.01
N ALA A 209 -8.50 24.73 19.50
CA ALA A 209 -9.52 23.72 19.78
C ALA A 209 -9.37 23.07 21.17
N GLY A 210 -8.26 23.31 21.88
CA GLY A 210 -7.97 22.66 23.16
C GLY A 210 -7.78 21.13 23.05
N LEU A 211 -7.42 20.63 21.87
CA LEU A 211 -7.25 19.18 21.66
C LEU A 211 -5.98 18.69 22.37
N GLN A 212 -6.12 17.56 23.07
CA GLN A 212 -4.99 16.88 23.69
C GLN A 212 -4.19 16.11 22.65
N GLU A 213 -2.86 16.10 22.80
CA GLU A 213 -1.95 15.41 21.90
C GLU A 213 -2.22 13.90 21.92
N GLN A 214 -2.48 13.31 20.75
CA GLN A 214 -2.72 11.88 20.57
C GLN A 214 -1.55 11.23 19.85
N ARG A 215 -0.67 10.56 20.59
CA ARG A 215 0.54 9.93 20.05
C ARG A 215 0.38 8.43 19.81
N LEU A 216 0.82 7.98 18.64
CA LEU A 216 0.91 6.55 18.29
C LEU A 216 2.36 6.12 18.11
N TRP A 217 2.69 4.91 18.57
CA TRP A 217 4.02 4.35 18.41
C TRP A 217 4.22 3.72 17.03
N VAL A 218 5.38 3.96 16.42
CA VAL A 218 5.83 3.27 15.20
C VAL A 218 6.95 2.32 15.56
N ARG A 219 6.79 1.06 15.14
CA ARG A 219 7.88 0.10 15.17
C ARG A 219 8.67 0.19 13.87
N PRO A 220 9.98 0.45 13.90
CA PRO A 220 10.82 0.33 12.72
C PRO A 220 10.72 -1.10 12.14
N PRO A 221 10.73 -1.27 10.81
CA PRO A 221 10.76 -2.60 10.21
C PRO A 221 11.95 -3.39 10.77
N THR A 222 11.73 -4.62 11.22
CA THR A 222 12.84 -5.50 11.60
C THR A 222 13.68 -5.79 10.37
N LYS A 223 14.96 -5.36 10.37
CA LYS A 223 15.90 -5.66 9.29
C LYS A 223 15.96 -7.18 9.11
N ARG A 224 15.82 -7.67 7.86
CA ARG A 224 15.91 -9.12 7.61
C ARG A 224 17.33 -9.60 7.91
N PRO A 225 17.53 -10.84 8.41
CA PRO A 225 18.87 -11.37 8.71
C PRO A 225 19.85 -11.32 7.52
N LYS A 226 19.35 -11.39 6.29
CA LYS A 226 20.16 -11.25 5.06
C LYS A 226 20.69 -9.83 4.85
N ASP A 227 19.90 -8.83 5.23
CA ASP A 227 20.25 -7.41 5.10
C ASP A 227 21.31 -7.03 6.16
N LEU A 228 21.20 -7.61 7.37
CA LEU A 228 22.21 -7.49 8.44
C LEU A 228 23.56 -8.15 8.07
N LYS A 229 23.55 -9.31 7.42
CA LYS A 229 24.78 -9.95 6.92
C LYS A 229 25.48 -9.13 5.83
N LYS A 230 24.71 -8.45 4.98
CA LYS A 230 25.24 -7.61 3.89
C LYS A 230 25.88 -6.33 4.42
N GLU A 231 25.36 -5.74 5.50
CA GLU A 231 25.98 -4.63 6.21
C GLU A 231 27.28 -5.05 6.90
N ARG A 232 27.30 -6.19 7.62
CA ARG A 232 28.54 -6.73 8.22
C ARG A 232 29.64 -6.99 7.18
N SER A 233 29.29 -7.55 6.02
CA SER A 233 30.27 -7.76 4.95
C SER A 233 30.77 -6.46 4.29
N ARG A 234 30.02 -5.35 4.42
CA ARG A 234 30.44 -4.04 3.88
C ARG A 234 31.35 -3.29 4.86
N SER A 235 31.14 -3.46 6.17
CA SER A 235 32.05 -2.91 7.19
C SER A 235 33.41 -3.63 7.21
N ASP A 236 33.45 -4.92 6.87
CA ASP A 236 34.70 -5.70 6.89
C ASP A 236 35.61 -5.44 5.68
N ASN A 237 35.12 -4.77 4.62
CA ASN A 237 35.88 -4.49 3.39
C ASN A 237 36.43 -3.06 3.29
N SER A 238 36.20 -2.20 4.28
CA SER A 238 36.81 -0.86 4.36
C SER A 238 37.94 -0.86 5.39
N ASN A 239 39.05 -1.53 5.07
CA ASN A 239 40.27 -1.45 5.85
C ASN A 239 41.09 -0.24 5.39
N THR A 240 40.73 0.95 5.90
CA THR A 240 41.63 2.12 5.90
C THR A 240 42.02 2.41 7.34
N ASN A 241 43.28 2.14 7.66
CA ASN A 241 43.94 2.49 8.91
C ASN A 241 43.72 3.97 9.26
N THR A 242 42.80 4.24 10.17
CA THR A 242 42.80 5.47 10.98
C THR A 242 42.38 5.10 12.39
N ASN A 243 43.28 5.34 13.34
CA ASN A 243 43.01 5.26 14.78
C ASN A 243 41.83 6.19 15.09
N SER A 244 40.65 5.60 15.23
CA SER A 244 39.46 6.26 15.75
C SER A 244 38.80 5.30 16.73
N GLN A 245 38.55 5.82 17.94
CA GLN A 245 37.98 5.09 19.06
C GLN A 245 36.77 4.28 18.62
N SER A 246 36.71 3.03 19.06
CA SER A 246 35.62 2.10 18.79
C SER A 246 34.31 2.62 19.35
N VAL A 247 33.56 3.38 18.54
CA VAL A 247 32.15 3.66 18.81
C VAL A 247 31.40 2.37 18.54
N SER A 248 30.91 1.75 19.61
CA SER A 248 30.01 0.61 19.56
C SER A 248 28.83 0.94 18.63
N PRO A 249 28.28 -0.02 17.86
CA PRO A 249 27.14 0.27 16.99
C PRO A 249 25.99 0.78 17.86
N PRO A 250 25.30 1.87 17.49
CA PRO A 250 24.20 2.37 18.30
C PRO A 250 23.13 1.29 18.34
N THR A 251 22.97 0.66 19.51
CA THR A 251 21.77 -0.11 19.84
C THR A 251 20.59 0.81 19.62
N SER A 252 19.73 0.48 18.65
CA SER A 252 18.58 1.29 18.27
C SER A 252 17.52 1.31 19.38
N ASN A 253 17.80 2.08 20.45
CA ASN A 253 16.88 2.38 21.55
C ASN A 253 16.04 3.64 21.25
N VAL A 254 15.86 3.99 19.97
CA VAL A 254 15.06 5.16 19.59
C VAL A 254 13.59 4.79 19.67
N ARG A 255 12.92 5.28 20.73
CA ARG A 255 11.46 5.21 20.84
C ARG A 255 10.85 6.25 19.91
N VAL A 256 10.19 5.82 18.84
CA VAL A 256 9.56 6.74 17.88
C VAL A 256 8.05 6.67 18.03
N SER A 257 7.45 7.75 18.51
CA SER A 257 6.02 8.01 18.42
C SER A 257 5.76 9.21 17.52
N PHE A 258 4.56 9.30 16.95
CA PHE A 258 4.11 10.44 16.17
C PHE A 258 2.80 10.97 16.69
N ASP A 259 2.68 12.29 16.74
CA ASP A 259 1.42 12.97 17.00
C ASP A 259 0.44 12.75 15.83
N THR A 260 -0.77 12.35 16.17
CA THR A 260 -1.87 12.09 15.25
C THR A 260 -3.07 13.00 15.47
N THR A 261 -2.86 14.12 16.15
CA THR A 261 -3.88 15.13 16.42
C THR A 261 -4.19 15.95 15.16
N PHE A 262 -5.47 16.24 14.95
CA PHE A 262 -5.99 17.11 13.91
C PHE A 262 -7.38 17.61 14.33
N VAL A 263 -7.82 18.74 13.78
CA VAL A 263 -9.20 19.23 13.95
C VAL A 263 -10.12 18.61 12.89
N GLU A 264 -11.33 18.19 13.26
CA GLU A 264 -12.27 17.57 12.30
C GLU A 264 -12.89 18.57 11.32
N ALA A 265 -12.89 19.86 11.69
CA ALA A 265 -13.34 20.98 10.88
C ALA A 265 -12.55 22.24 11.25
N PRO A 266 -12.43 23.23 10.35
CA PRO A 266 -11.76 24.48 10.66
C PRO A 266 -12.52 25.25 11.75
N LEU A 267 -11.79 25.81 12.72
CA LEU A 267 -12.40 26.55 13.85
C LEU A 267 -12.89 27.95 13.46
N ARG A 268 -12.31 28.52 12.40
CA ARG A 268 -12.70 29.84 11.88
C ARG A 268 -13.62 29.65 10.69
N ASN A 269 -14.29 30.72 10.27
CA ASN A 269 -15.06 30.78 9.03
C ASN A 269 -14.12 30.61 7.83
N PHE A 270 -13.75 29.36 7.54
CA PHE A 270 -13.04 28.99 6.33
C PHE A 270 -14.01 29.08 5.16
N VAL A 271 -13.68 29.90 4.17
CA VAL A 271 -14.45 30.04 2.95
C VAL A 271 -13.67 29.34 1.84
N PRO A 272 -14.12 28.17 1.35
CA PRO A 272 -13.46 27.48 0.27
C PRO A 272 -13.42 28.36 -0.99
N SER A 273 -12.29 28.40 -1.70
CA SER A 273 -12.24 28.93 -3.06
C SER A 273 -13.30 28.26 -3.94
N PRO A 274 -14.09 29.01 -4.73
CA PRO A 274 -15.11 28.41 -5.60
C PRO A 274 -14.45 27.52 -6.64
N LEU A 275 -14.86 26.26 -6.70
CA LEU A 275 -14.24 25.26 -7.56
C LEU A 275 -15.30 24.27 -8.06
N SER A 276 -15.44 24.15 -9.38
CA SER A 276 -16.25 23.08 -9.98
C SER A 276 -15.44 21.78 -10.06
N LEU A 277 -16.09 20.67 -10.38
CA LEU A 277 -15.44 19.37 -10.49
C LEU A 277 -14.46 19.30 -11.65
N SER A 278 -14.87 19.83 -12.81
CA SER A 278 -14.05 19.91 -14.02
C SER A 278 -12.83 20.81 -13.82
N THR A 279 -13.03 21.97 -13.20
CA THR A 279 -11.96 22.90 -12.83
C THR A 279 -11.00 22.24 -11.84
N ALA A 280 -11.48 21.65 -10.73
CA ALA A 280 -10.62 20.94 -9.78
C ALA A 280 -9.73 19.88 -10.43
N LEU A 281 -10.28 19.10 -11.36
CA LEU A 281 -9.54 18.07 -12.07
C LEU A 281 -8.48 18.66 -13.02
N SER A 282 -8.82 19.72 -13.76
CA SER A 282 -7.88 20.45 -14.62
C SER A 282 -6.70 21.01 -13.81
N GLY A 283 -6.99 21.68 -12.70
CA GLY A 283 -5.98 22.29 -11.84
C GLY A 283 -5.07 21.26 -11.17
N PHE A 284 -5.62 20.11 -10.77
CA PHE A 284 -4.82 19.00 -10.24
C PHE A 284 -3.78 18.53 -11.28
N PHE A 285 -4.19 18.32 -12.53
CA PHE A 285 -3.28 17.90 -13.58
C PHE A 285 -2.27 18.99 -13.93
N TYR A 286 -2.71 20.24 -14.05
CA TYR A 286 -1.83 21.38 -14.25
C TYR A 286 -0.74 21.43 -13.19
N TYR A 287 -1.14 21.45 -11.92
CA TYR A 287 -0.25 21.63 -10.79
C TYR A 287 0.84 20.56 -10.75
N TYR A 288 0.52 19.30 -11.08
CA TYR A 288 1.49 18.21 -11.07
C TYR A 288 2.20 17.95 -12.41
N SER A 289 1.90 18.72 -13.47
CA SER A 289 2.44 18.53 -14.83
C SER A 289 3.83 19.13 -15.11
N THR A 290 4.37 19.92 -14.18
CA THR A 290 5.57 20.77 -14.34
C THR A 290 5.53 21.80 -15.47
N ARG A 291 4.44 21.89 -16.24
CA ARG A 291 4.28 22.88 -17.30
C ARG A 291 3.80 24.20 -16.72
N SER A 292 4.63 25.22 -16.86
CA SER A 292 4.31 26.56 -16.35
C SER A 292 3.88 27.46 -17.50
N ASN A 293 2.83 28.22 -17.27
CA ASN A 293 2.50 29.42 -18.04
C ASN A 293 1.78 30.41 -17.12
N LYS A 294 1.93 31.69 -17.43
CA LYS A 294 1.46 32.77 -16.56
C LYS A 294 -0.06 32.77 -16.38
N ILE A 295 -0.81 32.49 -17.44
CA ILE A 295 -2.28 32.52 -17.44
C ILE A 295 -2.83 31.52 -16.42
N ASP A 296 -2.34 30.29 -16.45
CA ASP A 296 -2.78 29.25 -15.54
C ASP A 296 -2.30 29.49 -14.10
N ASN A 297 -1.08 30.00 -13.91
CA ASN A 297 -0.58 30.38 -12.58
C ASN A 297 -1.50 31.41 -11.91
N ASP A 298 -1.86 32.46 -12.65
CA ASP A 298 -2.75 33.52 -12.17
C ASP A 298 -4.16 32.96 -11.89
N TYR A 299 -4.67 32.07 -12.76
CA TYR A 299 -5.98 31.43 -12.58
C TYR A 299 -6.05 30.56 -11.32
N TRP A 300 -5.05 29.71 -11.09
CA TRP A 300 -4.98 28.82 -9.93
C TRP A 300 -4.48 29.50 -8.66
N ARG A 301 -4.04 30.76 -8.75
CA ARG A 301 -3.42 31.53 -7.67
C ARG A 301 -2.20 30.83 -7.08
N VAL A 302 -1.40 30.21 -7.96
CA VAL A 302 -0.14 29.55 -7.60
C VAL A 302 1.03 30.29 -8.24
N SER A 303 2.20 30.25 -7.60
CA SER A 303 3.42 30.84 -8.18
C SER A 303 3.94 30.05 -9.39
N GLY A 304 3.51 28.81 -9.53
CA GLY A 304 3.97 27.84 -10.51
C GLY A 304 3.34 26.47 -10.28
N PRO A 305 3.50 25.54 -11.23
CA PRO A 305 3.26 24.12 -10.97
C PRO A 305 4.20 23.61 -9.86
N PHE A 306 3.86 22.46 -9.28
CA PHE A 306 4.62 21.81 -8.23
C PHE A 306 6.07 21.52 -8.68
N ASN A 307 7.04 21.98 -7.88
CA ASN A 307 8.45 21.74 -8.14
C ASN A 307 8.95 20.52 -7.34
N TYR A 308 9.10 19.39 -8.04
CA TYR A 308 9.57 18.13 -7.46
C TYR A 308 11.02 18.16 -6.97
N GLU A 309 11.86 19.06 -7.50
CA GLU A 309 13.27 19.18 -7.13
C GLU A 309 13.48 19.97 -5.84
N THR A 310 12.57 20.92 -5.54
CA THR A 310 12.71 21.82 -4.39
C THR A 310 11.65 21.61 -3.32
N SER A 311 10.62 20.80 -3.57
CA SER A 311 9.52 20.58 -2.63
C SER A 311 9.08 19.12 -2.54
N ILE A 312 8.43 18.78 -1.44
CA ILE A 312 7.71 17.52 -1.24
C ILE A 312 6.22 17.77 -1.05
N ILE A 313 5.39 16.78 -1.40
CA ILE A 313 3.94 16.85 -1.22
C ILE A 313 3.63 16.55 0.26
N SER A 314 2.98 17.48 0.96
CA SER A 314 2.68 17.33 2.39
C SER A 314 1.40 18.05 2.79
N ILE A 315 0.35 17.29 3.09
CA ILE A 315 -0.92 17.86 3.57
C ILE A 315 -0.84 18.39 5.00
N LYS A 316 0.15 17.92 5.78
CA LYS A 316 0.43 18.39 7.14
C LYS A 316 0.90 19.86 7.15
N HIS A 317 1.59 20.27 6.09
CA HIS A 317 2.14 21.62 5.92
C HIS A 317 1.30 22.46 4.95
N GLY A 318 0.02 22.11 4.75
CA GLY A 318 -0.90 22.89 3.93
C GLY A 318 -0.70 22.74 2.42
N GLY A 319 -0.09 21.64 1.97
CA GLY A 319 0.00 21.30 0.55
C GLY A 319 1.39 20.79 0.18
N PHE A 320 2.43 21.53 0.54
CA PHE A 320 3.81 21.16 0.24
C PHE A 320 4.74 21.61 1.38
N LEU A 321 5.95 21.06 1.37
CA LEU A 321 7.04 21.48 2.25
C LEU A 321 8.32 21.61 1.40
N PRO A 322 9.01 22.75 1.44
CA PRO A 322 10.31 22.90 0.79
C PRO A 322 11.30 21.84 1.26
N ARG A 323 12.15 21.36 0.34
CA ARG A 323 13.15 20.33 0.63
C ARG A 323 14.24 20.82 1.59
N ASP A 324 14.48 22.12 1.62
CA ASP A 324 15.43 22.73 2.55
C ASP A 324 14.88 22.75 3.98
N ASP A 325 13.55 22.88 4.13
CA ASP A 325 12.86 22.87 5.42
C ASP A 325 12.75 21.47 6.04
N LEU A 326 13.10 20.42 5.27
CA LEU A 326 13.18 19.04 5.77
C LEU A 326 14.28 18.86 6.84
N PHE A 327 15.21 19.80 6.92
CA PHE A 327 16.43 19.74 7.75
C PHE A 327 16.42 20.73 8.92
N VAL A 328 15.31 21.43 9.17
CA VAL A 328 15.20 22.27 10.37
C VAL A 328 15.08 21.34 11.58
N ASP A 329 16.14 21.30 12.37
CA ASP A 329 16.12 20.66 13.68
C ASP A 329 15.00 21.31 14.50
N PRO A 330 13.96 20.57 14.93
CA PRO A 330 12.90 21.12 15.77
C PRO A 330 13.42 21.66 17.12
N TYR A 331 14.70 21.45 17.46
CA TYR A 331 15.38 22.02 18.62
C TYR A 331 16.15 23.33 18.35
N SER A 332 16.14 23.85 17.12
CA SER A 332 16.87 25.09 16.76
C SER A 332 16.10 26.40 17.05
N GLY A 333 14.96 26.34 17.73
CA GLY A 333 14.13 27.50 18.06
C GLY A 333 14.01 27.79 19.56
N SER A 334 14.61 28.90 20.01
CA SER A 334 14.47 29.61 21.29
C SER A 334 15.46 29.29 22.43
N VAL A 335 16.68 29.81 22.29
CA VAL A 335 17.37 30.45 23.43
C VAL A 335 17.63 31.90 23.03
N SER A 336 16.68 32.77 23.34
CA SER A 336 16.91 34.22 23.39
C SER A 336 16.50 34.72 24.78
N GLY A 337 17.53 34.95 25.58
CA GLY A 337 17.67 35.73 26.82
C GLY A 337 16.44 36.21 27.59
N GLY A 338 16.45 35.87 28.88
CA GLY A 338 15.69 36.55 29.93
C GLY A 338 15.77 35.74 31.23
N GLY A 339 16.77 36.02 32.06
CA GLY A 339 16.94 35.36 33.35
C GLY A 339 15.91 35.82 34.37
N GLU A 340 15.48 34.91 35.23
CA GLU A 340 15.62 35.01 36.69
C GLU A 340 15.12 33.71 37.35
N SER A 341 15.77 33.40 38.46
CA SER A 341 15.70 32.20 39.31
C SER A 341 14.41 32.08 40.12
N GLU A 342 13.90 30.84 40.31
CA GLU A 342 13.80 30.21 41.65
C GLU A 342 13.26 28.77 41.64
N SER A 343 13.98 27.94 42.42
CA SER A 343 13.70 26.65 43.09
C SER A 343 12.47 25.79 42.77
N GLY A 344 12.76 24.54 42.37
CA GLY A 344 12.50 23.37 43.22
C GLY A 344 11.20 22.56 43.01
N ALA A 345 11.23 21.55 42.14
CA ALA A 345 10.56 20.25 42.38
C ALA A 345 11.06 19.18 41.40
N ASN A 346 11.43 18.03 41.95
CA ASN A 346 11.89 16.82 41.30
C ASN A 346 10.98 16.37 40.13
N LYS A 347 11.53 16.26 38.91
CA LYS A 347 10.98 15.43 37.82
C LYS A 347 12.10 14.60 37.24
N ASP A 348 12.11 13.34 37.63
CA ASP A 348 12.98 12.31 37.09
C ASP A 348 12.72 12.10 35.59
N ASN A 349 13.84 11.98 34.87
CA ASN A 349 14.06 11.26 33.63
C ASN A 349 13.54 11.86 32.32
N ASN A 350 14.26 12.91 31.91
CA ASN A 350 14.87 13.11 30.59
C ASN A 350 14.67 11.93 29.59
N THR A 351 13.55 11.94 28.86
CA THR A 351 13.31 11.07 27.72
C THR A 351 13.91 11.71 26.46
N ASN A 352 14.97 11.12 25.90
CA ASN A 352 15.45 11.46 24.56
C ASN A 352 14.42 11.02 23.51
N ASN A 353 13.33 11.77 23.39
CA ASN A 353 12.33 11.66 22.33
C ASN A 353 12.93 12.35 21.09
N ILE A 354 13.78 11.62 20.35
CA ILE A 354 14.40 12.17 19.15
C ILE A 354 13.29 12.33 18.10
N GLN A 355 12.97 13.58 17.77
CA GLN A 355 12.19 13.91 16.57
C GLN A 355 12.92 13.31 15.37
N PRO A 356 12.32 12.37 14.64
CA PRO A 356 13.04 11.60 13.66
C PRO A 356 13.41 12.50 12.46
N SER A 357 14.70 12.77 12.30
CA SER A 357 15.26 13.49 11.15
C SER A 357 14.89 12.77 9.85
N GLN A 358 14.57 13.52 8.80
CA GLN A 358 14.14 12.91 7.55
C GLN A 358 15.21 12.01 6.93
N PRO A 359 14.82 10.91 6.25
CA PRO A 359 15.79 9.99 5.68
C PRO A 359 16.55 10.66 4.54
N LEU A 360 17.89 10.62 4.57
CA LEU A 360 18.78 11.07 3.47
C LEU A 360 18.34 10.56 2.09
N GLN A 361 17.66 9.40 2.05
CA GLN A 361 17.13 8.72 0.87
C GLN A 361 16.08 9.55 0.09
N TRP A 362 15.44 10.55 0.69
CA TRP A 362 14.45 11.38 -0.01
C TRP A 362 15.09 12.36 -1.00
N ARG A 363 16.38 12.68 -0.84
CA ARG A 363 17.13 13.57 -1.75
C ARG A 363 17.21 13.01 -3.17
N GLU A 364 17.32 11.69 -3.29
CA GLU A 364 17.48 11.00 -4.58
C GLU A 364 16.13 10.65 -5.23
N GLN A 365 15.02 10.88 -4.53
CA GLN A 365 13.68 10.55 -5.02
C GLN A 365 12.97 11.79 -5.54
N LEU A 366 12.64 11.77 -6.85
CA LEU A 366 11.93 12.87 -7.51
C LEU A 366 10.52 13.06 -6.92
N LEU A 367 9.74 11.99 -6.82
CA LEU A 367 8.38 12.03 -6.30
C LEU A 367 8.35 11.63 -4.82
N VAL A 368 8.11 12.60 -3.94
CA VAL A 368 7.99 12.40 -2.49
C VAL A 368 6.63 12.90 -2.02
N THR A 369 5.86 12.00 -1.41
CA THR A 369 4.57 12.30 -0.78
C THR A 369 4.59 11.84 0.66
N GLN A 370 4.66 12.80 1.59
CA GLN A 370 4.78 12.56 3.02
C GLN A 370 3.49 11.99 3.61
N ASP A 371 3.61 10.96 4.45
CA ASP A 371 2.52 10.51 5.32
C ASP A 371 2.25 11.59 6.39
N PRO A 372 1.00 12.05 6.56
CA PRO A 372 0.66 13.19 7.41
C PRO A 372 0.91 12.96 8.91
N PHE A 373 1.07 11.70 9.34
CA PHE A 373 1.39 11.37 10.72
C PHE A 373 2.77 10.78 10.86
N ILE A 374 3.15 9.82 10.01
CA ILE A 374 4.50 9.26 10.02
C ILE A 374 5.39 10.15 9.14
N VAL A 375 5.80 11.30 9.66
CA VAL A 375 6.46 12.35 8.85
C VAL A 375 7.79 11.93 8.21
N THR A 376 8.38 10.79 8.61
CA THR A 376 9.56 10.18 7.98
C THR A 376 9.24 9.14 6.91
N ARG A 377 7.96 8.90 6.61
CA ARG A 377 7.51 7.96 5.60
C ARG A 377 7.14 8.66 4.31
N ASN A 378 7.81 8.27 3.24
CA ASN A 378 7.40 8.61 1.88
C ASN A 378 6.43 7.53 1.36
N THR A 379 5.19 7.91 1.07
CA THR A 379 4.17 6.98 0.56
C THR A 379 4.44 6.54 -0.89
N SER A 380 5.26 7.28 -1.64
CA SER A 380 5.75 6.94 -2.98
C SER A 380 7.14 6.29 -2.98
N THR A 381 7.67 5.83 -1.83
CA THR A 381 9.03 5.23 -1.73
C THR A 381 9.29 4.13 -2.76
N ASN A 382 8.27 3.36 -3.13
CA ASN A 382 8.43 2.25 -4.08
C ASN A 382 8.41 2.69 -5.55
N VAL A 383 8.07 3.94 -5.85
CA VAL A 383 8.06 4.48 -7.22
C VAL A 383 9.50 4.84 -7.60
N ARG A 384 10.02 4.19 -8.64
CA ARG A 384 11.40 4.47 -9.12
C ARG A 384 11.45 5.79 -9.89
N SER A 385 12.65 6.34 -10.06
CA SER A 385 12.88 7.61 -10.78
C SER A 385 12.29 7.60 -12.20
N GLY A 386 12.62 6.59 -13.00
CA GLY A 386 12.06 6.44 -14.35
C GLY A 386 10.54 6.36 -14.34
N THR A 387 9.94 5.67 -13.37
CA THR A 387 8.49 5.61 -13.22
C THR A 387 7.89 6.96 -12.83
N SER A 388 8.59 7.73 -11.99
CA SER A 388 8.18 9.06 -11.55
C SER A 388 8.08 10.03 -12.73
N SER A 389 9.07 10.04 -13.63
CA SER A 389 9.04 10.87 -14.84
C SER A 389 7.82 10.58 -15.72
N HIS A 390 7.51 9.31 -15.94
CA HIS A 390 6.33 8.91 -16.73
C HIS A 390 5.00 9.30 -16.06
N ILE A 391 4.93 9.25 -14.73
CA ILE A 391 3.74 9.72 -13.99
C ILE A 391 3.56 11.22 -14.22
N ILE A 392 4.64 12.00 -14.17
CA ILE A 392 4.63 13.45 -14.42
C ILE A 392 4.20 13.76 -15.86
N GLU A 393 4.72 13.02 -16.84
CA GLU A 393 4.30 13.13 -18.24
C GLU A 393 2.82 12.81 -18.45
N GLU A 394 2.27 11.83 -17.71
CA GLU A 394 0.85 11.52 -17.78
C GLU A 394 -0.02 12.61 -17.15
N PHE A 395 0.46 13.32 -16.11
CA PHE A 395 -0.21 14.54 -15.62
C PHE A 395 -0.22 15.63 -16.69
N ALA A 396 0.90 15.83 -17.39
CA ALA A 396 0.98 16.79 -18.49
C ALA A 396 0.03 16.46 -19.65
N ARG A 397 -0.01 15.19 -20.09
CA ARG A 397 -0.97 14.72 -21.10
C ARG A 397 -2.41 14.93 -20.64
N ALA A 398 -2.70 14.57 -19.39
CA ALA A 398 -4.02 14.74 -18.81
C ALA A 398 -4.45 16.21 -18.82
N TYR A 399 -3.54 17.11 -18.44
CA TYR A 399 -3.76 18.54 -18.48
C TYR A 399 -4.07 19.02 -19.91
N GLU A 400 -3.25 18.67 -20.91
CA GLU A 400 -3.48 19.04 -22.31
C GLU A 400 -4.87 18.61 -22.83
N LEU A 401 -5.30 17.39 -22.53
CA LEU A 401 -6.60 16.89 -22.98
C LEU A 401 -7.74 17.67 -22.34
N VAL A 402 -7.66 17.93 -21.04
CA VAL A 402 -8.69 18.72 -20.34
C VAL A 402 -8.73 20.14 -20.89
N SER A 403 -7.59 20.78 -21.12
CA SER A 403 -7.51 22.12 -21.72
C SER A 403 -8.01 22.18 -23.17
N CYS A 404 -7.92 21.06 -23.91
CA CYS A 404 -8.53 20.91 -25.24
C CYS A 404 -10.03 20.57 -25.21
N GLY A 405 -10.69 20.58 -24.04
CA GLY A 405 -12.13 20.30 -23.92
C GLY A 405 -12.51 18.82 -24.10
N LYS A 406 -11.56 17.90 -23.91
CA LYS A 406 -11.81 16.46 -24.04
C LYS A 406 -12.70 15.92 -22.93
N SER A 407 -13.45 14.86 -23.23
CA SER A 407 -14.30 14.17 -22.25
C SER A 407 -13.49 13.45 -21.17
N TYR A 408 -14.14 13.09 -20.06
CA TYR A 408 -13.49 12.29 -19.02
C TYR A 408 -13.18 10.87 -19.51
N SER A 409 -14.02 10.32 -20.39
CA SER A 409 -13.75 9.05 -21.07
C SER A 409 -12.47 9.09 -21.91
N GLU A 410 -12.30 10.11 -22.76
CA GLU A 410 -11.08 10.29 -23.59
C GLU A 410 -9.83 10.46 -22.71
N LEU A 411 -9.94 11.20 -21.62
CA LEU A 411 -8.86 11.36 -20.63
C LEU A 411 -8.38 10.01 -20.06
N CYS A 412 -9.32 9.08 -19.87
CA CYS A 412 -9.12 7.77 -19.27
C CYS A 412 -8.80 6.64 -20.26
N GLU A 413 -8.74 6.92 -21.57
CA GLU A 413 -8.43 5.92 -22.59
C GLU A 413 -7.22 5.07 -22.20
N LYS A 414 -7.25 3.77 -22.48
CA LYS A 414 -6.13 2.89 -22.15
C LYS A 414 -4.89 3.28 -22.93
N ARG A 415 -3.72 3.13 -22.30
CA ARG A 415 -2.45 3.29 -23.01
C ARG A 415 -2.33 2.27 -24.15
N THR A 416 -1.84 2.73 -25.28
CA THR A 416 -1.43 1.86 -26.40
C THR A 416 -0.04 1.27 -26.17
N THR A 417 0.78 1.89 -25.30
CA THR A 417 2.15 1.46 -24.99
C THR A 417 2.30 1.01 -23.54
N ALA A 418 2.93 -0.15 -23.35
CA ALA A 418 3.22 -0.70 -22.03
C ALA A 418 4.30 0.12 -21.30
N PHE A 419 4.25 0.11 -19.96
CA PHE A 419 5.21 0.79 -19.12
C PHE A 419 6.58 0.10 -19.18
N GLN A 420 7.58 0.75 -19.79
CA GLN A 420 8.96 0.28 -19.78
C GLN A 420 9.63 0.76 -18.49
N GLY A 421 10.01 -0.15 -17.60
CA GLY A 421 10.69 0.22 -16.35
C GLY A 421 11.05 -0.99 -15.49
N GLU A 422 11.99 -0.77 -14.58
CA GLU A 422 12.42 -1.78 -13.62
C GLU A 422 11.34 -2.01 -12.53
N PRO A 423 11.01 -3.26 -12.17
CA PRO A 423 10.07 -3.55 -11.09
C PRO A 423 10.57 -2.97 -9.76
N GLY A 424 9.67 -2.36 -8.97
CA GLY A 424 10.01 -1.79 -7.66
C GLY A 424 10.55 -2.80 -6.65
N PRO A 425 11.21 -2.34 -5.57
CA PRO A 425 11.57 -3.19 -4.45
C PRO A 425 10.33 -3.90 -3.89
N GLY A 426 10.31 -5.24 -3.89
CA GLY A 426 9.18 -6.02 -3.36
C GLY A 426 8.05 -6.31 -4.34
N SER A 427 8.19 -6.02 -5.63
CA SER A 427 7.24 -6.50 -6.65
C SER A 427 7.17 -8.03 -6.62
N PHE A 428 5.96 -8.57 -6.41
CA PHE A 428 5.70 -10.02 -6.40
C PHE A 428 5.63 -10.58 -7.82
N ARG A 429 6.68 -10.40 -8.63
CA ARG A 429 6.85 -11.24 -9.80
C ARG A 429 7.20 -12.65 -9.32
N ARG A 430 6.22 -13.54 -9.23
CA ARG A 430 6.53 -14.98 -9.32
C ARG A 430 7.25 -15.17 -10.65
N PRO A 431 8.51 -15.66 -10.68
CA PRO A 431 9.09 -16.05 -11.96
C PRO A 431 8.18 -17.12 -12.55
N LEU A 432 7.63 -16.87 -13.74
CA LEU A 432 7.17 -17.95 -14.61
C LEU A 432 8.36 -18.89 -14.71
N ARG A 433 8.30 -20.03 -14.01
CA ARG A 433 9.27 -21.10 -14.20
C ARG A 433 9.17 -21.46 -15.67
N LYS A 434 10.13 -21.00 -16.49
CA LYS A 434 10.41 -21.62 -17.77
C LYS A 434 10.60 -23.10 -17.44
N MET A 435 9.64 -23.95 -17.82
CA MET A 435 9.88 -25.38 -17.87
C MET A 435 10.94 -25.58 -18.95
N VAL A 436 12.21 -25.45 -18.56
CA VAL A 436 13.28 -26.02 -19.36
C VAL A 436 13.11 -27.52 -19.21
N SER A 437 12.52 -28.11 -20.25
CA SER A 437 12.57 -29.54 -20.51
C SER A 437 14.04 -29.96 -20.48
N ARG A 438 14.50 -30.46 -19.33
CA ARG A 438 15.79 -31.14 -19.21
C ARG A 438 15.65 -32.47 -19.96
N ARG A 439 15.92 -32.42 -21.27
CA ARG A 439 16.14 -33.62 -22.08
C ARG A 439 17.43 -34.26 -21.56
N LYS A 440 17.31 -35.39 -20.85
CA LYS A 440 18.45 -36.28 -20.54
C LYS A 440 19.10 -36.68 -21.88
N LYS A 441 20.33 -36.24 -22.14
CA LYS A 441 21.20 -36.87 -23.12
C LYS A 441 22.08 -37.88 -22.38
N SER A 442 21.77 -39.16 -22.58
CA SER A 442 22.68 -40.28 -22.36
C SER A 442 23.84 -40.19 -23.33
N GLY A 443 25.02 -40.59 -22.87
CA GLY A 443 26.32 -40.33 -23.50
C GLY A 443 26.62 -41.09 -24.79
N GLY A 444 27.71 -40.65 -25.42
CA GLY A 444 28.38 -41.28 -26.56
C GLY A 444 29.61 -40.44 -26.95
N LYS A 445 30.73 -41.12 -27.20
CA LYS A 445 32.14 -40.66 -27.24
C LYS A 445 32.50 -39.63 -28.33
N GLN A 446 33.58 -38.88 -28.03
CA GLN A 446 34.52 -38.11 -28.89
C GLN A 446 35.15 -38.97 -30.03
N PRO A 447 35.94 -38.42 -31.02
CA PRO A 447 36.79 -37.20 -30.96
C PRO A 447 36.92 -36.31 -32.24
N ALA A 448 37.64 -35.19 -32.04
CA ALA A 448 38.56 -34.42 -32.92
C ALA A 448 38.23 -34.11 -34.39
N ASP A 449 38.21 -32.83 -34.79
CA ASP A 449 39.32 -32.11 -35.46
C ASP A 449 38.87 -30.75 -36.05
N GLY A 450 39.84 -29.83 -36.15
CA GLY A 450 40.05 -29.05 -37.39
C GLY A 450 39.25 -27.76 -37.67
N GLN A 451 39.91 -26.63 -37.39
CA GLN A 451 40.13 -25.48 -38.28
C GLN A 451 38.98 -24.58 -38.83
N GLU A 452 39.27 -23.27 -38.75
CA GLU A 452 39.10 -22.20 -39.77
C GLU A 452 37.79 -22.09 -40.56
N SER A 453 37.21 -20.94 -40.86
CA SER A 453 37.63 -19.54 -40.89
C SER A 453 36.39 -18.68 -41.23
N LYS A 454 36.54 -17.36 -41.08
CA LYS A 454 36.13 -16.26 -41.99
C LYS A 454 35.03 -16.58 -43.03
N GLU A 455 34.07 -15.72 -43.33
CA GLU A 455 34.16 -14.29 -43.63
C GLU A 455 32.72 -13.81 -43.94
N SER A 456 32.40 -12.57 -43.54
CA SER A 456 31.95 -11.45 -44.41
C SER A 456 30.56 -11.61 -45.05
N GLU A 457 29.70 -10.62 -44.78
CA GLU A 457 29.20 -9.64 -45.77
C GLU A 457 28.20 -10.28 -46.74
N GLY A 458 26.99 -9.76 -46.91
CA GLY A 458 26.45 -8.46 -46.61
C GLY A 458 25.19 -8.32 -47.45
N SER A 459 24.34 -7.39 -47.03
CA SER A 459 23.51 -6.54 -47.88
C SER A 459 22.77 -7.19 -49.06
N ARG A 460 21.44 -7.14 -49.03
CA ARG A 460 20.72 -6.18 -49.86
C ARG A 460 19.21 -6.21 -49.59
N ASP A 461 18.69 -4.99 -49.47
CA ASP A 461 17.31 -4.61 -49.60
C ASP A 461 16.63 -5.16 -50.87
N ALA A 462 15.34 -5.50 -50.75
CA ALA A 462 14.26 -4.81 -51.50
C ALA A 462 12.91 -5.50 -51.26
N LYS A 463 12.03 -4.78 -50.55
CA LYS A 463 10.68 -4.39 -50.95
C LYS A 463 10.01 -5.23 -52.06
N VAL A 464 8.79 -5.75 -51.78
CA VAL A 464 7.53 -5.52 -52.55
C VAL A 464 6.37 -6.41 -52.04
N THR A 465 5.34 -5.70 -51.55
CA THR A 465 3.87 -5.91 -51.55
C THR A 465 3.18 -7.26 -51.27
N LYS A 466 2.29 -7.19 -50.27
CA LYS A 466 0.85 -7.52 -50.20
C LYS A 466 0.31 -8.95 -50.44
N ASP A 467 -0.72 -9.20 -49.63
CA ASP A 467 -1.80 -10.21 -49.66
C ASP A 467 -1.51 -11.63 -49.17
N ALA A 468 -2.02 -11.92 -47.97
CA ALA A 468 -2.83 -13.11 -47.68
C ALA A 468 -3.32 -13.10 -46.21
N THR A 469 -4.47 -12.45 -45.98
CA THR A 469 -5.40 -12.81 -44.90
C THR A 469 -6.10 -14.13 -45.26
N GLU A 470 -6.55 -14.88 -44.24
CA GLU A 470 -7.17 -16.21 -44.28
C GLU A 470 -6.23 -17.44 -44.30
N LYS A 471 -5.67 -17.79 -43.13
CA LYS A 471 -5.40 -19.21 -42.78
C LYS A 471 -5.23 -19.55 -41.28
N ASP A 472 -5.28 -18.58 -40.37
CA ASP A 472 -4.95 -18.85 -38.95
C ASP A 472 -6.12 -19.19 -38.01
N SER A 473 -7.38 -19.27 -38.49
CA SER A 473 -8.53 -19.50 -37.60
C SER A 473 -8.90 -20.98 -37.35
N LYS A 474 -8.18 -21.94 -37.97
CA LYS A 474 -8.48 -23.38 -37.83
C LYS A 474 -7.47 -24.15 -36.97
N ALA A 475 -6.24 -23.65 -36.84
CA ALA A 475 -5.18 -24.31 -36.07
C ALA A 475 -5.29 -24.10 -34.54
N ASP A 476 -5.91 -23.01 -34.08
CA ASP A 476 -6.06 -22.72 -32.64
C ASP A 476 -7.22 -23.50 -31.99
N LYS A 477 -8.29 -23.81 -32.74
CA LYS A 477 -9.44 -24.56 -32.20
C LYS A 477 -9.12 -26.03 -31.92
N ASP A 478 -8.21 -26.64 -32.67
CA ASP A 478 -7.80 -28.03 -32.44
C ASP A 478 -6.80 -28.17 -31.28
N LYS A 479 -6.00 -27.13 -30.99
CA LYS A 479 -5.10 -27.09 -29.83
C LYS A 479 -5.87 -27.03 -28.51
N ASP A 480 -6.89 -26.18 -28.43
CA ASP A 480 -7.72 -26.04 -27.22
C ASP A 480 -8.53 -27.30 -26.88
N LYS A 481 -8.95 -28.06 -27.89
CA LYS A 481 -9.67 -29.33 -27.69
C LYS A 481 -8.77 -30.42 -27.12
N VAL A 482 -7.54 -30.53 -27.65
CA VAL A 482 -6.54 -31.53 -27.18
C VAL A 482 -6.06 -31.21 -25.76
N ASP A 483 -5.91 -29.93 -25.41
CA ASP A 483 -5.51 -29.53 -24.06
C ASP A 483 -6.63 -29.70 -23.02
N LYS A 484 -7.89 -29.55 -23.42
CA LYS A 484 -9.05 -29.86 -22.57
C LYS A 484 -9.15 -31.36 -22.24
N GLU A 485 -8.99 -32.23 -23.23
CA GLU A 485 -9.02 -33.69 -23.02
C GLU A 485 -7.86 -34.19 -22.13
N LYS A 486 -6.65 -33.64 -22.31
CA LYS A 486 -5.50 -33.94 -21.44
C LYS A 486 -5.76 -33.50 -19.99
N ARG A 487 -6.42 -32.37 -19.79
CA ARG A 487 -6.73 -31.83 -18.46
C ARG A 487 -7.79 -32.67 -17.75
N GLU A 488 -8.81 -33.14 -18.45
CA GLU A 488 -9.82 -34.06 -17.92
C GLU A 488 -9.24 -35.44 -17.60
N ALA A 489 -8.36 -35.98 -18.46
CA ALA A 489 -7.65 -37.23 -18.18
C ALA A 489 -6.76 -37.14 -16.93
N ALA A 490 -6.10 -36.00 -16.71
CA ALA A 490 -5.28 -35.75 -15.52
C ALA A 490 -6.12 -35.65 -14.24
N ILE A 491 -7.30 -35.01 -14.31
CA ILE A 491 -8.26 -34.94 -13.19
C ILE A 491 -8.80 -36.34 -12.86
N LYS A 492 -9.14 -37.15 -13.86
CA LYS A 492 -9.62 -38.53 -13.68
C LYS A 492 -8.55 -39.42 -13.03
N ARG A 493 -7.28 -39.29 -13.44
CA ARG A 493 -6.14 -39.99 -12.81
C ARG A 493 -5.93 -39.58 -11.34
N LYS A 494 -6.00 -38.28 -11.01
CA LYS A 494 -5.91 -37.81 -9.62
C LYS A 494 -7.07 -38.29 -8.74
N ARG A 495 -8.29 -38.34 -9.28
CA ARG A 495 -9.47 -38.84 -8.57
C ARG A 495 -9.37 -40.34 -8.27
N ASN A 496 -8.87 -41.13 -9.23
CA ASN A 496 -8.64 -42.57 -9.05
C ASN A 496 -7.49 -42.85 -8.06
N ALA A 497 -6.41 -42.07 -8.09
CA ALA A 497 -5.33 -42.17 -7.10
C ALA A 497 -5.83 -41.87 -5.68
N ARG A 498 -6.70 -40.85 -5.52
CA ARG A 498 -7.30 -40.50 -4.22
C ARG A 498 -8.26 -41.56 -3.70
N LYS A 499 -9.06 -42.20 -4.58
CA LYS A 499 -9.90 -43.36 -4.22
C LYS A 499 -9.07 -44.56 -3.77
N LYS A 500 -7.96 -44.84 -4.45
CA LYS A 500 -7.04 -45.96 -4.11
C LYS A 500 -6.27 -45.71 -2.81
N ALA A 501 -6.02 -44.45 -2.45
CA ALA A 501 -5.45 -44.06 -1.17
C ALA A 501 -6.46 -44.20 -0.02
N LEU A 502 -7.73 -43.81 -0.23
CA LEU A 502 -8.79 -43.99 0.78
C LEU A 502 -9.18 -45.45 1.02
N SER A 503 -9.06 -46.33 0.02
CA SER A 503 -9.31 -47.77 0.21
C SER A 503 -8.21 -48.46 0.99
N LYS A 504 -6.95 -47.97 0.91
CA LYS A 504 -5.82 -48.47 1.69
C LYS A 504 -5.83 -48.01 3.16
N SER A 505 -6.48 -46.90 3.48
CA SER A 505 -6.59 -46.43 4.87
C SER A 505 -7.70 -47.11 5.66
N LYS A 506 -8.72 -47.67 4.99
CA LYS A 506 -9.82 -48.42 5.65
C LYS A 506 -9.48 -49.87 5.97
N SER A 507 -8.44 -50.45 5.37
CA SER A 507 -7.98 -51.82 5.66
C SER A 507 -6.96 -51.91 6.81
N ALA A 508 -6.62 -50.79 7.45
CA ALA A 508 -5.59 -50.72 8.50
C ALA A 508 -6.12 -50.46 9.92
N SER A 509 -7.45 -50.41 10.12
CA SER A 509 -8.07 -50.09 11.42
C SER A 509 -9.10 -51.13 11.88
N GLY A 510 -8.77 -52.42 11.75
CA GLY A 510 -9.64 -53.51 12.19
C GLY A 510 -8.85 -54.60 12.88
N ASN A 511 -8.39 -54.34 14.12
CA ASN A 511 -8.22 -55.41 15.12
C ASN A 511 -7.99 -54.82 16.52
N THR A 512 -8.96 -54.98 17.41
CA THR A 512 -8.83 -55.15 18.88
C THR A 512 -10.24 -55.29 19.47
N GLY A 513 -10.68 -56.53 19.68
CA GLY A 513 -11.79 -56.86 20.60
C GLY A 513 -11.33 -56.62 22.05
N ALA A 514 -12.14 -56.01 22.92
CA ALA A 514 -13.32 -56.55 23.59
C ALA A 514 -12.97 -57.57 24.68
N ASP A 515 -12.94 -57.11 25.95
CA ASP A 515 -13.50 -57.87 27.06
C ASP A 515 -13.81 -56.98 28.29
N THR A 516 -14.77 -57.43 29.09
CA THR A 516 -15.26 -56.98 30.41
C THR A 516 -16.38 -55.93 30.42
N GLY A 517 -17.60 -56.44 30.67
CA GLY A 517 -18.75 -55.66 31.12
C GLY A 517 -18.96 -55.75 32.64
N ALA A 518 -19.66 -54.77 33.21
CA ALA A 518 -20.51 -54.92 34.40
C ALA A 518 -21.33 -53.63 34.65
N THR A 519 -22.65 -53.77 34.44
CA THR A 519 -23.82 -53.21 35.16
C THR A 519 -24.02 -51.70 35.43
N PRO A 520 -25.26 -51.18 35.24
CA PRO A 520 -25.63 -49.78 35.48
C PRO A 520 -26.32 -49.55 36.84
N ALA A 521 -26.03 -48.42 37.49
CA ALA A 521 -26.76 -47.93 38.65
C ALA A 521 -27.75 -46.81 38.23
N LYS A 522 -29.04 -47.06 38.46
CA LYS A 522 -30.10 -46.05 38.53
C LYS A 522 -30.04 -45.39 39.91
N ILE A 523 -30.07 -44.06 40.00
CA ILE A 523 -30.70 -43.34 41.11
C ILE A 523 -31.44 -42.13 40.55
N SER A 524 -32.74 -42.12 40.82
CA SER A 524 -33.61 -40.94 40.84
C SER A 524 -33.50 -40.33 42.24
N THR A 525 -33.62 -39.00 42.30
CA THR A 525 -33.52 -38.06 43.46
C THR A 525 -32.14 -37.87 44.07
#